data_AF-A0A6I1FER8-F1
#
_entry.id   AF-A0A6I1FER8-F1
#
_cell.length_a   1.000
_cell.length_b   1.000
_cell.length_c   1.000
_cell.angle_alpha   90.00
_cell.angle_beta   90.00
_cell.angle_gamma   90.00
#
_symmetry.space_group_name_H-M   'P 1'
#
loop_
_entity.id
_entity.type
_entity.pdbx_description
1 polymer ?
#
loop_
_entity_poly.entity_id
_entity_poly.type
_entity_poly.pdbx_seq_one_letter_code
_entity_poly.pdbx_strand_id
1 'polypeptide(L)'
;MRKILKTTSKLEYPLTEQFLDSHNKICYALFQQKRYQELEAFLKWYNKENGKSYVRSKDSIYTVSPLPQPNKYIKIPMYAEVVNCDFAAGVFRLDLRITGDYENQVENILFHDRNNIFNQVTYSLSDSPVPLRRVTIPEGFISPLSKSTYNLYLVFNEYQKIPLQIPNKKLLLKKSQTENHHFYKNVHNQLALKVL
;
A
#
# COMPACT_ATOMS: atom_id res chain seq x y z
N MET A 1 2.88 -2.85 -31.54
CA MET A 1 1.66 -2.26 -30.95
C MET A 1 0.41 -2.34 -31.84
N ARG A 2 0.48 -2.09 -33.16
CA ARG A 2 -0.70 -2.19 -34.07
C ARG A 2 -1.42 -3.57 -34.06
N LYS A 3 -0.70 -4.67 -33.79
CA LYS A 3 -1.29 -6.03 -33.74
C LYS A 3 -2.27 -6.22 -32.56
N ILE A 4 -2.04 -5.60 -31.40
CA ILE A 4 -2.87 -5.81 -30.19
C ILE A 4 -4.26 -5.16 -30.33
N LEU A 5 -4.35 -4.02 -31.02
CA LEU A 5 -5.61 -3.33 -31.32
C LEU A 5 -6.50 -4.12 -32.29
N LYS A 6 -5.92 -4.78 -33.30
CA LYS A 6 -6.67 -5.64 -34.24
C LYS A 6 -7.26 -6.89 -33.57
N THR A 7 -6.64 -7.37 -32.50
CA THR A 7 -7.14 -8.53 -31.75
C THR A 7 -8.27 -8.14 -30.80
N THR A 8 -8.21 -6.93 -30.23
CA THR A 8 -9.21 -6.45 -29.26
C THR A 8 -10.48 -5.90 -29.91
N SER A 9 -10.44 -5.50 -31.19
CA SER A 9 -11.64 -5.12 -31.95
C SER A 9 -12.57 -6.30 -32.30
N LYS A 10 -12.18 -7.54 -31.96
CA LYS A 10 -13.01 -8.75 -32.13
C LYS A 10 -13.74 -9.16 -30.85
N LEU A 11 -13.54 -8.45 -29.74
CA LEU A 11 -14.24 -8.73 -28.49
C LEU A 11 -15.57 -7.98 -28.52
N GLU A 12 -16.68 -8.70 -28.34
CA GLU A 12 -18.05 -8.16 -28.38
C GLU A 12 -18.40 -7.31 -27.14
N TYR A 13 -17.46 -7.11 -26.21
CA TYR A 13 -17.69 -6.44 -24.94
C TYR A 13 -16.63 -5.36 -24.66
N PRO A 14 -17.01 -4.27 -23.96
CA PRO A 14 -16.10 -3.20 -23.60
C PRO A 14 -15.07 -3.67 -22.56
N LEU A 15 -13.84 -3.95 -23.02
CA LEU A 15 -12.67 -4.35 -22.20
C LEU A 15 -12.44 -3.49 -20.95
N THR A 16 -12.83 -2.21 -20.99
CA THR A 16 -12.66 -1.26 -19.88
C THR A 16 -13.38 -1.71 -18.60
N GLU A 17 -14.51 -2.41 -18.73
CA GLU A 17 -15.33 -2.85 -17.60
C GLU A 17 -14.68 -4.00 -16.83
N GLN A 18 -13.76 -4.73 -17.46
CA GLN A 18 -13.09 -5.89 -16.85
C GLN A 18 -11.83 -5.55 -16.06
N PHE A 19 -11.31 -4.33 -16.17
CA PHE A 19 -10.18 -3.95 -15.32
C PHE A 19 -10.66 -3.78 -13.87
N LEU A 20 -10.10 -4.56 -12.96
CA LEU A 20 -10.37 -4.39 -11.52
C LEU A 20 -9.64 -3.19 -10.94
N ASP A 21 -8.47 -2.84 -11.50
CA ASP A 21 -7.66 -1.70 -11.07
C ASP A 21 -8.04 -0.41 -11.81
N SER A 22 -8.41 0.64 -11.05
CA SER A 22 -8.77 1.96 -11.57
C SER A 22 -7.68 2.61 -12.44
N HIS A 23 -6.40 2.39 -12.14
CA HIS A 23 -5.30 2.94 -12.92
C HIS A 23 -5.20 2.27 -14.30
N ASN A 24 -5.47 0.96 -14.37
CA ASN A 24 -5.49 0.24 -15.65
C ASN A 24 -6.63 0.74 -16.56
N LYS A 25 -7.81 1.05 -15.98
CA LYS A 25 -8.90 1.71 -16.72
C LYS A 25 -8.47 3.03 -17.34
N ILE A 26 -7.76 3.86 -16.56
CA ILE A 26 -7.28 5.18 -17.01
C ILE A 26 -6.23 5.02 -18.11
N CYS A 27 -5.26 4.12 -17.94
CA CYS A 27 -4.26 3.81 -18.97
C CYS A 27 -4.92 3.39 -20.29
N TYR A 28 -5.90 2.48 -20.21
CA TYR A 28 -6.64 2.03 -21.38
C TYR A 28 -7.43 3.17 -22.04
N ALA A 29 -8.14 3.97 -21.26
CA ALA A 29 -8.92 5.09 -21.77
C ALA A 29 -8.04 6.15 -22.47
N LEU A 30 -6.91 6.54 -21.85
CA LEU A 30 -5.96 7.49 -22.45
C LEU A 30 -5.35 6.93 -23.73
N PHE A 31 -5.05 5.63 -23.76
CA PHE A 31 -4.53 4.96 -24.95
C PHE A 31 -5.56 4.94 -26.10
N GLN A 32 -6.82 4.58 -25.83
CA GLN A 32 -7.90 4.59 -26.82
C GLN A 32 -8.14 5.99 -27.41
N GLN A 33 -8.04 7.02 -26.55
CA GLN A 33 -8.16 8.42 -26.95
C GLN A 33 -6.89 9.00 -27.60
N LYS A 34 -5.82 8.22 -27.76
CA LYS A 34 -4.51 8.64 -28.29
C LYS A 34 -3.88 9.81 -27.52
N ARG A 35 -4.22 9.97 -26.23
CA ARG A 35 -3.68 11.00 -25.32
C ARG A 35 -2.33 10.58 -24.73
N TYR A 36 -1.34 10.38 -25.61
CA TYR A 36 -0.09 9.71 -25.23
C TYR A 36 0.79 10.51 -24.26
N GLN A 37 0.80 11.84 -24.38
CA GLN A 37 1.55 12.70 -23.44
C GLN A 37 1.01 12.56 -22.01
N GLU A 38 -0.31 12.55 -21.87
CA GLU A 38 -0.96 12.35 -20.58
C GLU A 38 -0.79 10.93 -20.04
N LEU A 39 -0.83 9.92 -20.93
CA LEU A 39 -0.52 8.54 -20.57
C LEU A 39 0.91 8.41 -20.03
N GLU A 40 1.88 9.03 -20.68
CA GLU A 40 3.28 9.02 -20.23
C GLU A 40 3.45 9.72 -18.88
N ALA A 41 2.87 10.92 -18.72
CA ALA A 41 2.88 11.66 -17.47
C ALA A 41 2.24 10.85 -16.33
N PHE A 42 1.10 10.21 -16.62
CA PHE A 42 0.40 9.34 -15.68
C PHE A 42 1.23 8.12 -15.28
N LEU A 43 1.82 7.40 -16.23
CA LEU A 43 2.67 6.24 -15.96
C LEU A 43 3.94 6.61 -15.18
N LYS A 44 4.52 7.79 -15.45
CA LYS A 44 5.65 8.31 -14.69
C LYS A 44 5.26 8.58 -13.24
N TRP A 45 4.15 9.26 -13.01
CA TRP A 45 3.59 9.50 -11.67
C TRP A 45 3.24 8.18 -10.96
N TYR A 46 2.55 7.27 -11.66
CA TYR A 46 2.09 6.00 -11.08
C TYR A 46 3.25 5.10 -10.66
N ASN A 47 4.27 4.94 -11.51
CA ASN A 47 5.34 3.98 -11.26
C ASN A 47 6.55 4.56 -10.52
N LYS A 48 6.86 5.85 -10.70
CA LYS A 48 8.14 6.43 -10.24
C LYS A 48 8.01 7.46 -9.14
N GLU A 49 6.83 8.06 -8.96
CA GLU A 49 6.66 9.10 -7.96
C GLU A 49 6.38 8.52 -6.58
N ASN A 50 7.23 8.93 -5.64
CA ASN A 50 7.21 8.53 -4.24
C ASN A 50 6.30 9.46 -3.45
N GLY A 51 5.59 8.92 -2.45
CA GLY A 51 4.77 9.75 -1.56
C GLY A 51 3.58 10.40 -2.28
N LYS A 52 2.82 9.61 -3.05
CA LYS A 52 1.56 10.04 -3.66
C LYS A 52 0.63 10.67 -2.63
N SER A 53 -0.14 11.67 -3.05
CA SER A 53 -1.14 12.30 -2.19
C SER A 53 -2.45 11.52 -2.20
N TYR A 54 -3.12 11.51 -1.06
CA TYR A 54 -4.38 10.79 -0.85
C TYR A 54 -5.44 11.74 -0.31
N VAL A 55 -6.69 11.56 -0.76
CA VAL A 55 -7.86 12.30 -0.28
C VAL A 55 -8.90 11.31 0.21
N ARG A 56 -9.36 11.51 1.45
CA ARG A 56 -10.46 10.76 2.06
C ARG A 56 -11.78 11.46 1.77
N SER A 57 -12.80 10.67 1.45
CA SER A 57 -14.19 11.14 1.36
C SER A 57 -15.08 10.09 2.02
N LYS A 58 -15.67 10.42 3.18
CA LYS A 58 -16.54 9.58 4.02
C LYS A 58 -16.13 8.09 4.13
N ASP A 59 -16.42 7.29 3.11
CA ASP A 59 -16.22 5.83 3.04
C ASP A 59 -15.30 5.42 1.87
N SER A 60 -14.52 6.33 1.31
CA SER A 60 -13.69 6.11 0.12
C SER A 60 -12.38 6.86 0.20
N ILE A 61 -11.39 6.31 -0.49
CA ILE A 61 -10.05 6.87 -0.56
C ILE A 61 -9.62 7.00 -2.03
N TYR A 62 -8.98 8.11 -2.34
CA TYR A 62 -8.54 8.45 -3.68
C TYR A 62 -7.06 8.81 -3.69
N THR A 63 -6.33 8.40 -4.71
CA THR A 63 -5.04 9.02 -5.07
C THR A 63 -5.28 10.26 -5.91
N VAL A 64 -4.44 11.28 -5.71
CA VAL A 64 -4.47 12.51 -6.53
C VAL A 64 -3.45 12.38 -7.66
N SER A 65 -3.96 12.22 -8.88
CA SER A 65 -3.16 12.08 -10.09
C SER A 65 -2.79 13.45 -10.69
N PRO A 66 -1.78 13.52 -11.58
CA PRO A 66 -1.42 14.75 -12.28
C PRO A 66 -2.40 15.08 -13.43
N LEU A 67 -3.37 14.21 -13.71
CA LEU A 67 -4.30 14.39 -14.81
C LEU A 67 -5.37 15.44 -14.46
N PRO A 68 -5.91 16.14 -15.47
CA PRO A 68 -7.07 17.00 -15.27
C PRO A 68 -8.32 16.18 -14.94
N GLN A 69 -9.40 16.87 -14.56
CA GLN A 69 -10.71 16.24 -14.43
C GLN A 69 -11.12 15.54 -15.75
N PRO A 70 -11.80 14.39 -15.68
CA PRO A 70 -12.31 13.71 -14.47
C PRO A 70 -11.29 12.79 -13.77
N ASN A 71 -10.08 12.61 -14.33
CA ASN A 71 -9.11 11.59 -13.86
C ASN A 71 -8.20 12.08 -12.73
N LYS A 72 -8.48 13.26 -12.15
CA LYS A 72 -7.68 13.85 -11.07
C LYS A 72 -7.72 13.02 -9.79
N TYR A 73 -8.88 12.43 -9.47
CA TYR A 73 -9.07 11.62 -8.26
C TYR A 73 -9.36 10.18 -8.67
N ILE A 74 -8.46 9.27 -8.29
CA ILE A 74 -8.54 7.86 -8.69
C ILE A 74 -8.86 7.04 -7.44
N LYS A 75 -10.04 6.40 -7.41
CA LYS A 75 -10.43 5.56 -6.27
C LYS A 75 -9.46 4.40 -6.14
N ILE A 76 -8.95 4.18 -4.93
CA ILE A 76 -8.16 2.99 -4.58
C ILE A 76 -8.96 2.11 -3.62
N PRO A 77 -8.76 0.78 -3.63
CA PRO A 77 -9.58 -0.12 -2.83
C PRO A 77 -9.35 0.04 -1.33
N MET A 78 -8.10 0.31 -0.93
CA MET A 78 -7.68 0.37 0.47
C MET A 78 -6.51 1.33 0.67
N TYR A 79 -6.44 1.90 1.87
CA TYR A 79 -5.33 2.71 2.36
C TYR A 79 -5.12 2.47 3.86
N ALA A 80 -3.86 2.40 4.28
CA ALA A 80 -3.50 2.20 5.67
C ALA A 80 -2.35 3.14 6.05
N GLU A 81 -2.51 3.83 7.18
CA GLU A 81 -1.47 4.67 7.77
C GLU A 81 -1.17 4.29 9.23
N VAL A 82 0.09 4.40 9.60
CA VAL A 82 0.57 4.26 10.97
C VAL A 82 0.37 5.58 11.68
N VAL A 83 -0.48 5.58 12.70
CA VAL A 83 -0.79 6.74 13.53
C VAL A 83 0.18 6.80 14.72
N ASN A 84 0.51 5.65 15.30
CA ASN A 84 1.43 5.53 16.41
C ASN A 84 2.25 4.23 16.30
N CYS A 85 3.46 4.25 16.87
CA CYS A 85 4.33 3.10 16.99
C CYS A 85 5.16 3.22 18.27
N ASP A 86 5.01 2.28 19.18
CA ASP A 86 5.77 2.20 20.43
C ASP A 86 6.19 0.77 20.76
N PHE A 87 7.15 0.64 21.67
CA PHE A 87 7.64 -0.63 22.18
C PHE A 87 7.64 -0.57 23.70
N ALA A 88 6.92 -1.48 24.34
CA ALA A 88 6.88 -1.59 25.79
C ALA A 88 6.66 -3.04 26.19
N ALA A 89 7.36 -3.46 27.25
CA ALA A 89 7.22 -4.80 27.82
C ALA A 89 7.35 -5.94 26.79
N GLY A 90 8.33 -5.86 25.88
CA GLY A 90 8.58 -6.91 24.89
C GLY A 90 7.59 -6.96 23.73
N VAL A 91 6.77 -5.93 23.53
CA VAL A 91 5.73 -5.87 22.49
C VAL A 91 5.81 -4.56 21.72
N PHE A 92 5.82 -4.66 20.39
CA PHE A 92 5.60 -3.53 19.50
C PHE A 92 4.10 -3.27 19.34
N ARG A 93 3.69 -2.02 19.50
CA ARG A 93 2.31 -1.57 19.35
C ARG A 93 2.23 -0.63 18.16
N LEU A 94 1.41 -0.98 17.18
CA LEU A 94 1.13 -0.18 15.99
C LEU A 94 -0.35 0.21 16.00
N ASP A 95 -0.62 1.51 16.02
CA ASP A 95 -1.99 2.00 15.80
C ASP A 95 -2.15 2.33 14.32
N LEU A 96 -3.00 1.58 13.63
CA LEU A 96 -3.22 1.67 12.19
C LEU A 96 -4.58 2.31 11.92
N ARG A 97 -4.61 3.35 11.09
CA ARG A 97 -5.85 3.86 10.51
C ARG A 97 -6.02 3.26 9.12
N ILE A 98 -7.09 2.51 8.93
CA ILE A 98 -7.41 1.81 7.69
C ILE A 98 -8.67 2.46 7.09
N THR A 99 -8.67 2.66 5.77
CA THR A 99 -9.82 3.22 5.04
C THR A 99 -9.97 2.52 3.68
N GLY A 100 -11.15 2.03 3.33
CA GLY A 100 -11.45 1.47 2.03
C GLY A 100 -12.58 0.43 2.00
N ASP A 101 -12.75 -0.17 0.83
CA ASP A 101 -13.87 -1.09 0.53
C ASP A 101 -13.77 -2.43 1.27
N TYR A 102 -12.59 -2.77 1.81
CA TYR A 102 -12.25 -4.07 2.38
C TYR A 102 -11.74 -3.98 3.83
N GLU A 103 -12.17 -2.96 4.59
CA GLU A 103 -11.73 -2.74 5.98
C GLU A 103 -11.92 -3.97 6.89
N ASN A 104 -13.00 -4.73 6.69
CA ASN A 104 -13.32 -5.93 7.46
C ASN A 104 -12.66 -7.22 6.93
N GLN A 105 -11.92 -7.13 5.83
CA GLN A 105 -11.22 -8.27 5.20
C GLN A 105 -9.70 -8.11 5.32
N VAL A 106 -9.25 -7.51 6.40
CA VAL A 106 -7.82 -7.32 6.71
C VAL A 106 -7.38 -8.44 7.62
N GLU A 107 -6.49 -9.29 7.12
CA GLU A 107 -6.16 -10.57 7.76
C GLU A 107 -4.82 -10.49 8.49
N ASN A 108 -3.80 -9.93 7.84
CA ASN A 108 -2.42 -10.08 8.31
C ASN A 108 -1.53 -8.87 7.96
N ILE A 109 -0.40 -8.76 8.66
CA ILE A 109 0.75 -7.93 8.23
C ILE A 109 1.82 -8.86 7.67
N LEU A 110 2.24 -8.59 6.43
CA LEU A 110 3.33 -9.26 5.77
C LEU A 110 4.63 -8.48 5.97
N PHE A 111 5.66 -9.16 6.45
CA PHE A 111 7.04 -8.70 6.49
C PHE A 111 7.78 -9.32 5.31
N HIS A 112 8.15 -8.49 4.35
CA HIS A 112 8.81 -8.91 3.12
C HIS A 112 10.26 -8.43 3.10
N ASP A 113 11.21 -9.35 3.13
CA ASP A 113 12.64 -9.01 3.04
C ASP A 113 12.94 -8.35 1.69
N ARG A 114 13.50 -7.15 1.74
CA ARG A 114 13.84 -6.34 0.57
C ARG A 114 14.88 -7.01 -0.33
N ASN A 115 15.75 -7.84 0.24
CA ASN A 115 16.87 -8.46 -0.47
C ASN A 115 16.59 -9.90 -0.89
N ASN A 116 15.57 -10.54 -0.30
CA ASN A 116 15.21 -11.92 -0.60
C ASN A 116 13.69 -12.10 -0.65
N ILE A 117 13.15 -12.14 -1.87
CA ILE A 117 11.73 -12.36 -2.13
C ILE A 117 11.16 -13.63 -1.45
N PHE A 118 11.96 -14.67 -1.25
CA PHE A 118 11.51 -15.90 -0.60
C PHE A 118 11.46 -15.80 0.92
N ASN A 119 12.08 -14.78 1.50
CA ASN A 119 12.06 -14.52 2.94
C ASN A 119 10.89 -13.60 3.29
N GLN A 120 9.76 -14.23 3.62
CA GLN A 120 8.52 -13.56 4.00
C GLN A 120 7.96 -14.20 5.26
N VAL A 121 7.58 -13.39 6.24
CA VAL A 121 6.83 -13.85 7.41
C VAL A 121 5.52 -13.07 7.49
N THR A 122 4.46 -13.74 7.94
CA THR A 122 3.13 -13.15 8.09
C THR A 122 2.75 -13.15 9.56
N TYR A 123 2.31 -11.99 10.05
CA TYR A 123 1.77 -11.82 11.39
C TYR A 123 0.25 -11.68 11.30
N SER A 124 -0.48 -12.62 11.90
CA SER A 124 -1.93 -12.60 11.89
C SER A 124 -2.50 -11.54 12.82
N LEU A 125 -3.47 -10.80 12.31
CA LEU A 125 -4.11 -9.73 13.07
C LEU A 125 -5.34 -10.29 13.79
N SER A 126 -5.44 -10.03 15.09
CA SER A 126 -6.66 -10.30 15.85
C SER A 126 -7.78 -9.35 15.44
N ASP A 127 -9.02 -9.80 15.54
CA ASP A 127 -10.20 -8.96 15.32
C ASP A 127 -10.14 -7.73 16.23
N SER A 128 -10.20 -6.55 15.62
CA SER A 128 -10.15 -5.27 16.31
C SER A 128 -11.01 -4.28 15.55
N PRO A 129 -11.69 -3.35 16.25
CA PRO A 129 -12.57 -2.40 15.61
C PRO A 129 -11.83 -1.54 14.58
N VAL A 130 -12.52 -1.28 13.48
CA VAL A 130 -12.18 -0.34 12.42
C VAL A 130 -12.83 1.01 12.74
N PRO A 131 -12.26 2.18 12.34
CA PRO A 131 -11.14 2.38 11.41
C PRO A 131 -9.76 2.44 12.06
N LEU A 132 -9.67 2.41 13.40
CA LEU A 132 -8.40 2.44 14.13
C LEU A 132 -8.10 1.07 14.74
N ARG A 133 -7.25 0.30 14.07
CA ARG A 133 -6.84 -1.04 14.49
C ARG A 133 -5.54 -0.98 15.27
N ARG A 134 -5.54 -1.47 16.51
CA ARG A 134 -4.33 -1.63 17.30
C ARG A 134 -3.73 -3.01 17.07
N VAL A 135 -2.47 -3.06 16.69
CA VAL A 135 -1.74 -4.29 16.43
C VAL A 135 -0.61 -4.43 17.44
N THR A 136 -0.52 -5.58 18.08
CA THR A 136 0.48 -5.87 19.12
C THR A 136 1.38 -7.02 18.68
N ILE A 137 2.59 -6.74 18.22
CA ILE A 137 3.53 -7.75 17.72
C ILE A 137 4.55 -8.05 18.83
N PRO A 138 4.57 -9.28 19.39
CA PRO A 138 5.59 -9.67 20.36
C PRO A 138 6.99 -9.61 19.73
N GLU A 139 7.99 -9.17 20.49
CA GLU A 139 9.38 -9.17 20.02
C GLU A 139 9.84 -10.57 19.61
N GLY A 140 9.38 -11.61 20.32
CA GLY A 140 9.67 -13.01 20.00
C GLY A 140 9.18 -13.47 18.62
N PHE A 141 8.23 -12.77 18.00
CA PHE A 141 7.85 -13.02 16.60
C PHE A 141 8.89 -12.46 15.63
N ILE A 142 9.52 -11.34 15.98
CA ILE A 142 10.47 -10.62 15.14
C ILE A 142 11.90 -11.14 15.34
N SER A 143 12.24 -11.59 16.54
CA SER A 143 13.59 -12.04 16.90
C SER A 143 14.18 -13.17 16.03
N PRO A 144 13.39 -14.09 15.44
CA PRO A 144 13.95 -15.12 14.54
C PRO A 144 14.25 -14.61 13.13
N LEU A 145 13.86 -13.37 12.79
CA LEU A 145 14.07 -12.82 11.46
C LEU A 145 15.56 -12.62 11.19
N SER A 146 15.98 -12.93 9.97
CA SER A 146 17.35 -12.71 9.53
C SER A 146 17.66 -11.21 9.44
N LYS A 147 18.93 -10.86 9.66
CA LYS A 147 19.44 -9.50 9.52
C LYS A 147 19.18 -8.97 8.11
N SER A 148 18.18 -8.11 7.97
CA SER A 148 17.80 -7.47 6.72
C SER A 148 16.90 -6.25 6.96
N THR A 149 16.39 -5.69 5.88
CA THR A 149 15.32 -4.70 5.88
C THR A 149 14.05 -5.35 5.35
N TYR A 150 12.98 -5.29 6.13
CA TYR A 150 11.67 -5.80 5.77
C TYR A 150 10.72 -4.65 5.46
N ASN A 151 10.08 -4.70 4.28
CA ASN A 151 8.95 -3.85 3.96
C ASN A 151 7.68 -4.46 4.57
N LEU A 152 6.83 -3.61 5.16
CA LEU A 152 5.59 -4.06 5.76
C LEU A 152 4.40 -3.76 4.86
N TYR A 153 3.56 -4.78 4.66
CA TYR A 153 2.31 -4.67 3.91
C TYR A 153 1.14 -5.16 4.75
N LEU A 154 0.02 -4.45 4.66
CA LEU A 154 -1.27 -4.97 5.09
C LEU A 154 -1.79 -5.89 3.98
N VAL A 155 -2.13 -7.13 4.34
CA VAL A 155 -2.77 -8.10 3.45
C VAL A 155 -4.27 -8.07 3.68
N PHE A 156 -5.03 -7.94 2.60
CA PHE A 156 -6.49 -7.87 2.62
C PHE A 156 -7.07 -8.60 1.41
N ASN A 157 -8.35 -8.98 1.53
CA ASN A 157 -9.08 -9.66 0.44
C ASN A 157 -8.25 -10.83 -0.12
N GLU A 158 -7.81 -11.73 0.79
CA GLU A 158 -7.02 -12.94 0.57
C GLU A 158 -5.58 -12.76 0.04
N TYR A 159 -5.31 -11.80 -0.84
CA TYR A 159 -4.01 -11.69 -1.52
C TYR A 159 -3.54 -10.26 -1.80
N GLN A 160 -4.42 -9.27 -1.68
CA GLN A 160 -4.08 -7.89 -2.03
C GLN A 160 -3.20 -7.28 -0.94
N LYS A 161 -2.22 -6.46 -1.36
CA LYS A 161 -1.20 -5.90 -0.47
C LYS A 161 -1.16 -4.39 -0.62
N ILE A 162 -1.25 -3.67 0.49
CA ILE A 162 -0.95 -2.24 0.54
C ILE A 162 0.17 -1.94 1.54
N PRO A 163 1.13 -1.08 1.20
CA PRO A 163 2.16 -0.66 2.14
C PRO A 163 1.59 0.21 3.25
N LEU A 164 2.06 0.01 4.48
CA LEU A 164 1.69 0.84 5.63
C LEU A 164 2.34 2.22 5.55
N GLN A 165 1.55 3.28 5.38
CA GLN A 165 2.04 4.65 5.17
C GLN A 165 2.36 5.36 6.49
N ILE A 166 3.34 6.26 6.47
CA ILE A 166 3.66 7.18 7.58
C ILE A 166 3.58 8.62 7.03
N PRO A 167 2.37 9.18 6.91
CA PRO A 167 2.18 10.53 6.38
C PRO A 167 2.70 11.60 7.35
N ASN A 168 2.61 11.34 8.66
CA ASN A 168 3.09 12.27 9.68
C ASN A 168 4.63 12.25 9.74
N LYS A 169 5.26 13.29 9.21
CA LYS A 169 6.73 13.45 9.26
C LYS A 169 7.29 13.55 10.68
N LYS A 170 6.46 13.94 11.66
CA LYS A 170 6.82 14.06 13.08
C LYS A 170 6.61 12.78 13.87
N LEU A 171 6.08 11.70 13.26
CA LEU A 171 5.95 10.42 13.95
C LEU A 171 7.33 9.90 14.31
N LEU A 172 7.65 9.93 15.61
CA LEU A 172 8.92 9.47 16.14
C LEU A 172 8.84 7.97 16.38
N LEU A 173 9.29 7.18 15.40
CA LEU A 173 9.34 5.72 15.56
C LEU A 173 10.43 5.29 16.56
N LYS A 174 11.48 6.11 16.74
CA LYS A 174 12.72 5.74 17.45
C LYS A 174 12.63 5.72 18.98
N LYS A 175 11.63 6.36 19.61
CA LYS A 175 11.68 6.59 21.08
C LYS A 175 11.43 5.35 21.93
N SER A 176 11.03 4.24 21.33
CA SER A 176 10.80 2.98 22.02
C SER A 176 11.02 1.86 21.01
N GLN A 177 12.27 1.43 20.86
CA GLN A 177 12.66 0.30 20.01
C GLN A 177 13.71 -0.52 20.73
N THR A 178 13.94 -1.72 20.23
CA THR A 178 14.96 -2.63 20.76
C THR A 178 16.31 -2.30 20.12
N GLU A 179 17.41 -2.81 20.69
CA GLU A 179 18.73 -2.62 20.08
C GLU A 179 18.84 -3.28 18.70
N ASN A 180 18.12 -4.38 18.46
CA ASN A 180 18.24 -5.21 17.26
C ASN A 180 17.12 -5.01 16.23
N HIS A 181 15.95 -4.51 16.64
CA HIS A 181 14.75 -4.41 15.80
C HIS A 181 14.22 -2.98 15.76
N HIS A 182 14.36 -2.35 14.59
CA HIS A 182 14.11 -0.92 14.43
C HIS A 182 13.03 -0.64 13.37
N PHE A 183 11.85 -0.18 13.78
CA PHE A 183 10.86 0.35 12.85
C PHE A 183 11.26 1.74 12.36
N TYR A 184 11.21 1.98 11.06
CA TYR A 184 11.58 3.27 10.50
C TYR A 184 10.74 3.61 9.28
N LYS A 185 10.78 4.90 8.91
CA LYS A 185 10.15 5.41 7.71
C LYS A 185 11.15 5.34 6.56
N ASN A 186 10.81 4.60 5.51
CA ASN A 186 11.64 4.53 4.30
C ASN A 186 11.49 5.79 3.43
N VAL A 187 12.23 5.86 2.31
CA VAL A 187 12.20 6.99 1.37
C VAL A 187 10.85 7.19 0.67
N HIS A 188 9.97 6.19 0.71
CA HIS A 188 8.61 6.23 0.16
C HIS A 188 7.56 6.62 1.20
N ASN A 189 7.97 7.05 2.39
CA ASN A 189 7.10 7.29 3.56
C ASN A 189 6.31 6.05 4.00
N GLN A 190 6.89 4.86 3.86
CA GLN A 190 6.27 3.61 4.31
C GLN A 190 6.99 3.08 5.55
N LEU A 191 6.28 2.32 6.37
CA LEU A 191 6.84 1.60 7.51
C LEU A 191 7.71 0.45 7.00
N ALA A 192 8.92 0.38 7.52
CA ALA A 192 9.85 -0.71 7.33
C ALA A 192 10.44 -1.13 8.68
N LEU A 193 10.91 -2.36 8.76
CA LEU A 193 11.65 -2.90 9.91
C LEU A 193 13.09 -3.17 9.49
N LYS A 194 14.05 -2.68 10.27
CA LYS A 194 15.45 -3.05 10.15
C LYS A 194 15.80 -4.02 11.28
N VAL A 195 16.32 -5.19 10.92
CA VAL A 195 16.87 -6.18 11.85
C VAL A 195 18.40 -6.10 11.76
N LEU A 196 19.08 -5.94 12.89
CA LEU A 196 20.54 -5.72 12.99
C LEU A 196 21.32 -6.98 13.34
#